data_AF-A0A957JSJ9-F1
#
_entry.id   AF-A0A957JSJ9-F1
#
_cell.length_a   1.000
_cell.length_b   1.000
_cell.length_c   1.000
_cell.angle_alpha   90.00
_cell.angle_beta   90.00
_cell.angle_gamma   90.00
#
_symmetry.space_group_name_H-M   'P 1'
#
loop_
_entity.id
_entity.type
_entity.pdbx_description
1 polymer ?
#
loop_
_entity_poly.entity_id
_entity_poly.type
_entity_poly.pdbx_seq_one_letter_code
_entity_poly.pdbx_strand_id
1 'polypeptide(L)'
;MVNKAFTPRRIDGMIPRIQQVTDGLLDRVAAQRQMEYINDFAFPMPMQLITDLLGVPEADGEQVREWCKAVIAPGSHGISWRQRKRYIHAFIGYINVLCAQRQQMPRDDLLTALVEAEESGDRFSEAERASMVVLLLVTGHETVVNMLGMGVVTLLQHPAQLALVQQRPELWETAVEELLRYDGPVET
;
A
#
# COMPACT_ATOMS: atom_id res chain seq x y z
N MET A 1 14.50 -3.75 -12.02
CA MET A 1 13.64 -4.95 -12.11
C MET A 1 12.23 -4.71 -11.59
N VAL A 2 12.07 -4.09 -10.41
CA VAL A 2 10.74 -3.74 -9.86
C VAL A 2 9.93 -2.80 -10.78
N ASN A 3 10.58 -1.91 -11.53
CA ASN A 3 9.91 -0.97 -12.46
C ASN A 3 8.98 -1.64 -13.50
N LYS A 4 9.19 -2.93 -13.85
CA LYS A 4 8.27 -3.64 -14.75
C LYS A 4 6.88 -3.85 -14.13
N ALA A 5 6.80 -3.93 -12.81
CA ALA A 5 5.53 -4.05 -12.09
C ALA A 5 4.82 -2.70 -11.89
N PHE A 6 5.54 -1.58 -12.00
CA PHE A 6 5.04 -0.21 -11.82
C PHE A 6 5.04 0.58 -13.14
N THR A 7 4.69 -0.08 -14.25
CA THR A 7 4.57 0.61 -15.55
C THR A 7 3.36 1.55 -15.55
N PRO A 8 3.39 2.67 -16.31
CA PRO A 8 2.26 3.61 -16.37
C PRO A 8 0.93 2.92 -16.67
N ARG A 9 0.92 1.99 -17.64
CA ARG A 9 -0.26 1.20 -17.99
C ARG A 9 -0.83 0.39 -16.80
N ARG A 10 0.02 -0.20 -15.97
CA ARG A 10 -0.43 -0.93 -14.78
C ARG A 10 -0.98 0.03 -13.73
N ILE A 11 -0.33 1.17 -13.51
CA ILE A 11 -0.79 2.21 -12.59
C ILE A 11 -2.15 2.77 -13.03
N ASP A 12 -2.32 3.10 -14.30
CA ASP A 12 -3.60 3.57 -14.87
C ASP A 12 -4.70 2.52 -14.68
N GLY A 13 -4.36 1.24 -14.87
CA GLY A 13 -5.27 0.12 -14.63
C GLY A 13 -5.73 -0.02 -13.17
N MET A 14 -5.02 0.57 -12.21
CA MET A 14 -5.39 0.55 -10.80
C MET A 14 -6.43 1.61 -10.43
N ILE A 15 -6.67 2.64 -11.26
CA ILE A 15 -7.60 3.74 -10.94
C ILE A 15 -8.98 3.24 -10.48
N PRO A 16 -9.64 2.29 -11.18
CA PRO A 16 -10.94 1.78 -10.73
C PRO A 16 -10.87 1.09 -9.36
N ARG A 17 -9.75 0.41 -9.08
CA ARG A 17 -9.55 -0.28 -7.81
C ARG A 17 -9.26 0.71 -6.67
N ILE A 18 -8.47 1.75 -6.93
CA ILE A 18 -8.22 2.83 -5.98
C ILE A 18 -9.53 3.51 -5.58
N GLN A 19 -10.40 3.80 -6.57
CA GLN A 19 -11.73 4.34 -6.31
C GLN A 19 -12.57 3.39 -5.44
N GLN A 20 -12.63 2.10 -5.79
CA GLN A 20 -13.39 1.11 -5.02
C GLN A 20 -12.92 1.00 -3.57
N VAL A 21 -11.60 0.97 -3.33
CA VAL A 21 -11.03 0.91 -1.98
C VAL A 21 -11.35 2.20 -1.21
N THR A 22 -11.24 3.36 -1.87
CA THR A 22 -11.54 4.68 -1.29
C THR A 22 -13.01 4.74 -0.86
N ASP A 23 -13.94 4.43 -1.76
CA ASP A 23 -15.38 4.45 -1.47
C ASP A 23 -15.71 3.47 -0.34
N GLY A 24 -15.20 2.24 -0.41
CA GLY A 24 -15.46 1.21 0.60
C GLY A 24 -14.87 1.51 1.98
N LEU A 25 -13.87 2.39 2.09
CA LEU A 25 -13.37 2.89 3.38
C LEU A 25 -14.23 4.05 3.89
N LEU A 26 -14.58 5.00 3.03
CA LEU A 26 -15.43 6.14 3.37
C LEU A 26 -16.85 5.71 3.79
N ASP A 27 -17.42 4.70 3.12
CA ASP A 27 -18.75 4.17 3.43
C ASP A 27 -18.86 3.61 4.87
N ARG A 28 -17.78 3.05 5.42
CA ARG A 28 -17.76 2.48 6.78
C ARG A 28 -17.90 3.52 7.87
N VAL A 29 -17.44 4.74 7.60
CA VAL A 29 -17.46 5.87 8.55
C VAL A 29 -18.56 6.89 8.22
N ALA A 30 -19.18 6.81 7.03
CA ALA A 30 -20.20 7.74 6.57
C ALA A 30 -21.36 7.92 7.58
N ALA A 31 -21.81 6.82 8.21
CA ALA A 31 -22.90 6.86 9.19
C ALA A 31 -22.48 7.51 10.52
N GLN A 32 -21.19 7.50 10.86
CA GLN A 32 -20.67 7.92 12.16
C GLN A 32 -20.49 9.45 12.24
N ARG A 33 -20.41 10.14 11.09
CA ARG A 33 -20.14 11.59 10.95
C ARG A 33 -18.86 12.07 11.66
N GLN A 34 -18.02 11.14 12.10
CA GLN A 34 -16.74 11.35 12.71
C GLN A 34 -15.83 10.22 12.20
N MET A 35 -14.56 10.55 11.96
CA MET A 35 -13.56 9.63 11.43
C MET A 35 -12.23 9.96 12.10
N GLU A 36 -11.56 8.92 12.61
CA GLU A 36 -10.13 9.01 12.92
C GLU A 36 -9.39 8.72 11.62
N TYR A 37 -9.02 9.78 10.89
CA TYR A 37 -8.59 9.68 9.50
C TYR A 37 -7.42 8.73 9.27
N ILE A 38 -6.48 8.62 10.21
CA ILE A 38 -5.31 7.75 10.03
C ILE A 38 -5.73 6.28 10.10
N ASN A 39 -6.38 5.84 11.18
CA ASN A 39 -6.76 4.44 11.37
C ASN A 39 -7.92 4.01 10.46
N ASP A 40 -8.86 4.92 10.18
CA ASP A 40 -10.06 4.59 9.41
C ASP A 40 -9.85 4.68 7.90
N PHE A 41 -8.89 5.49 7.42
CA PHE A 41 -8.67 5.71 5.98
C PHE A 41 -7.21 5.62 5.55
N ALA A 42 -6.34 6.49 6.04
CA ALA A 42 -4.99 6.67 5.48
C ALA A 42 -4.10 5.44 5.68
N PHE A 43 -4.23 4.72 6.80
CA PHE A 43 -3.53 3.47 7.08
C PHE A 43 -4.06 2.27 6.28
N PRO A 44 -5.38 1.97 6.26
CA PRO A 44 -5.90 0.80 5.57
C PRO A 44 -5.91 0.93 4.04
N MET A 45 -5.95 2.14 3.47
CA MET A 45 -5.99 2.36 2.01
C MET A 45 -4.75 1.80 1.28
N PRO A 46 -3.51 2.25 1.57
CA PRO A 46 -2.32 1.74 0.88
C PRO A 46 -2.07 0.26 1.19
N MET A 47 -2.46 -0.19 2.39
CA MET A 47 -2.36 -1.60 2.78
C MET A 47 -3.21 -2.51 1.88
N GLN A 48 -4.44 -2.11 1.54
CA GLN A 48 -5.28 -2.89 0.62
C GLN A 48 -4.69 -2.91 -0.79
N LEU A 49 -4.27 -1.75 -1.29
CA LEU A 49 -3.72 -1.63 -2.65
C LEU A 49 -2.44 -2.44 -2.85
N ILE A 50 -1.52 -2.45 -1.88
CA ILE A 50 -0.28 -3.24 -1.99
C ILE A 50 -0.56 -4.74 -1.90
N THR A 51 -1.53 -5.19 -1.09
CA THR A 51 -1.92 -6.61 -1.07
C THR A 51 -2.56 -7.05 -2.40
N ASP A 52 -3.35 -6.17 -3.04
CA ASP A 52 -3.91 -6.44 -4.36
C ASP A 52 -2.81 -6.49 -5.43
N LEU A 53 -1.85 -5.57 -5.38
CA LEU A 53 -0.71 -5.54 -6.30
C LEU A 53 0.17 -6.79 -6.18
N LEU A 54 0.33 -7.30 -4.96
CA LEU A 54 1.00 -8.58 -4.67
C LEU A 54 0.19 -9.80 -5.14
N GLY A 55 -1.07 -9.64 -5.57
CA GLY A 55 -1.91 -10.75 -6.02
C GLY A 55 -2.37 -11.65 -4.87
N VAL A 56 -2.50 -11.10 -3.67
CA VAL A 56 -3.09 -11.79 -2.52
C VAL A 56 -4.58 -12.04 -2.82
N PRO A 57 -5.09 -13.28 -2.70
CA PRO A 57 -6.51 -13.56 -2.83
C PRO A 57 -7.34 -12.79 -1.80
N GLU A 58 -8.52 -12.32 -2.21
CA GLU A 58 -9.41 -11.52 -1.36
C GLU A 58 -9.76 -12.22 -0.04
N ALA A 59 -9.98 -13.54 -0.10
CA ALA A 59 -10.30 -14.37 1.06
C ALA A 59 -9.20 -14.38 2.14
N ASP A 60 -7.94 -14.19 1.74
CA ASP A 60 -6.78 -14.17 2.64
C ASP A 60 -6.46 -12.74 3.12
N GLY A 61 -7.11 -11.73 2.53
CA GLY A 61 -6.76 -10.33 2.70
C GLY A 61 -6.74 -9.87 4.15
N GLU A 62 -7.73 -10.25 4.97
CA GLU A 62 -7.77 -9.85 6.38
C GLU A 62 -6.60 -10.42 7.18
N GLN A 63 -6.34 -11.72 7.02
CA GLN A 63 -5.26 -12.42 7.71
C GLN A 63 -3.89 -11.88 7.29
N VAL A 64 -3.69 -11.63 5.99
CA VAL A 64 -2.45 -11.08 5.45
C VAL A 64 -2.23 -9.65 5.93
N ARG A 65 -3.29 -8.82 5.98
CA ARG A 65 -3.19 -7.45 6.53
C ARG A 65 -2.74 -7.44 7.98
N GLU A 66 -3.23 -8.37 8.80
CA GLU A 66 -2.76 -8.51 10.20
C GLU A 66 -1.28 -8.89 10.28
N TRP A 67 -0.79 -9.72 9.36
CA TRP A 67 0.64 -10.01 9.31
C TRP A 67 1.46 -8.82 8.81
N CYS A 68 0.99 -8.10 7.79
CA CYS A 68 1.62 -6.90 7.27
C CYS A 68 1.76 -5.81 8.35
N LYS A 69 0.73 -5.59 9.17
CA LYS A 69 0.79 -4.66 10.32
C LYS A 69 1.97 -4.95 11.26
N ALA A 70 2.27 -6.23 11.49
CA ALA A 70 3.39 -6.65 12.33
C ALA A 70 4.77 -6.38 11.70
N VAL A 71 4.82 -6.33 10.37
CA VAL A 71 6.01 -5.96 9.59
C VAL A 71 6.21 -4.44 9.65
N ILE A 72 5.17 -3.67 9.32
CA ILE A 72 5.26 -2.23 9.04
C ILE A 72 5.35 -1.38 10.30
N ALA A 73 4.74 -1.77 11.41
CA ALA A 73 4.74 -0.90 12.60
C ALA A 73 5.36 -1.62 13.82
N PRO A 74 6.70 -1.54 13.98
CA PRO A 74 7.43 -2.11 15.10
C PRO A 74 6.96 -1.54 16.46
N GLY A 75 6.21 -2.34 17.22
CA GLY A 75 5.86 -2.02 18.61
C GLY A 75 4.57 -1.24 18.82
N SER A 76 3.84 -0.88 17.76
CA SER A 76 2.64 -0.01 17.82
C SER A 76 1.30 -0.76 17.90
N HIS A 77 1.29 -2.09 18.02
CA HIS A 77 0.07 -2.90 17.92
C HIS A 77 -0.33 -3.66 19.19
N GLY A 78 0.29 -3.37 20.34
CA GLY A 78 -0.03 -4.07 21.60
C GLY A 78 0.25 -5.58 21.59
N ILE A 79 0.91 -6.10 20.56
CA ILE A 79 1.27 -7.51 20.43
C ILE A 79 2.64 -7.79 21.08
N SER A 80 2.77 -8.95 21.72
CA SER A 80 4.05 -9.40 22.28
C SER A 80 5.10 -9.59 21.19
N TRP A 81 6.37 -9.45 21.56
CA TRP A 81 7.49 -9.69 20.64
C TRP A 81 7.48 -11.10 20.02
N ARG A 82 7.04 -12.09 20.79
CA ARG A 82 6.82 -13.48 20.32
C ARG A 82 5.73 -13.56 19.26
N GLN A 83 4.61 -12.87 19.46
CA GLN A 83 3.50 -12.86 18.51
C GLN A 83 3.88 -12.15 17.22
N ARG A 84 4.61 -11.03 17.32
CA ARG A 84 5.15 -10.32 16.17
C ARG A 84 6.04 -11.21 15.32
N LYS A 85 7.00 -11.90 15.92
CA LYS A 85 7.84 -12.88 15.22
C LYS A 85 7.01 -13.92 14.47
N ARG A 86 5.98 -14.48 15.12
CA ARG A 86 5.08 -15.46 14.50
C ARG A 86 4.39 -14.89 13.25
N TYR A 87 3.92 -13.65 13.29
CA TYR A 87 3.26 -13.01 12.15
C TYR A 87 4.22 -12.71 11.00
N ILE A 88 5.44 -12.25 11.30
CA ILE A 88 6.47 -12.05 10.28
C ILE A 88 6.82 -13.37 9.59
N HIS A 89 7.00 -14.46 10.36
CA HIS A 89 7.25 -15.79 9.80
C HIS A 89 6.07 -16.30 8.96
N ALA A 90 4.83 -16.09 9.42
CA ALA A 90 3.64 -16.47 8.67
C ALA A 90 3.52 -15.70 7.35
N PHE A 91 3.78 -14.39 7.36
CA PHE A 91 3.81 -13.56 6.15
C PHE A 91 4.85 -14.07 5.15
N ILE A 92 6.09 -14.26 5.58
CA ILE A 92 7.18 -14.75 4.70
C ILE A 92 6.82 -16.12 4.11
N GLY A 93 6.33 -17.04 4.95
CA GLY A 93 5.91 -18.37 4.49
C GLY A 93 4.79 -18.30 3.46
N TYR A 94 3.80 -17.43 3.69
CA TYR A 94 2.68 -17.22 2.77
C TYR A 94 3.13 -16.63 1.42
N ILE A 95 4.01 -15.62 1.44
CA ILE A 95 4.60 -15.05 0.22
C ILE A 95 5.36 -16.12 -0.57
N ASN A 96 6.14 -16.98 0.10
CA ASN A 96 6.84 -18.07 -0.59
C ASN A 96 5.88 -19.06 -1.26
N VAL A 97 4.76 -19.39 -0.61
CA VAL A 97 3.71 -20.22 -1.21
C VAL A 97 3.12 -19.53 -2.45
N LEU A 98 2.80 -18.24 -2.38
CA LEU A 98 2.29 -17.51 -3.54
C LEU A 98 3.31 -17.44 -4.68
N CYS A 99 4.59 -17.18 -4.39
CA CYS A 99 5.66 -17.20 -5.39
C CYS A 99 5.76 -18.57 -6.08
N ALA A 100 5.74 -19.68 -5.32
CA ALA A 100 5.77 -21.03 -5.89
C ALA A 100 4.54 -21.33 -6.76
N GLN A 101 3.36 -20.80 -6.40
CA GLN A 101 2.17 -20.88 -7.25
C GLN A 101 2.35 -20.07 -8.55
N ARG A 102 2.93 -18.87 -8.49
CA ARG A 102 3.17 -18.03 -9.68
C ARG A 102 4.22 -18.59 -10.62
N GLN A 103 5.18 -19.37 -10.11
CA GLN A 103 6.11 -20.14 -10.96
C GLN A 103 5.37 -21.16 -11.84
N GLN A 104 4.30 -21.77 -11.34
CA GLN A 104 3.53 -22.78 -12.08
C GLN A 104 2.39 -22.17 -12.90
N MET A 105 1.78 -21.11 -12.38
CA MET A 105 0.65 -20.41 -12.98
C MET A 105 0.85 -18.90 -12.86
N PRO A 106 1.62 -18.29 -13.78
CA PRO A 106 1.83 -16.85 -13.84
C PRO A 106 0.51 -16.07 -13.89
N ARG A 107 0.48 -14.91 -13.25
CA ARG A 107 -0.65 -13.97 -13.27
C ARG A 107 -0.15 -12.56 -13.57
N ASP A 108 -1.07 -11.65 -13.88
CA ASP A 108 -0.73 -10.24 -14.08
C ASP A 108 -0.59 -9.50 -12.72
N ASP A 109 0.38 -9.93 -11.89
CA ASP A 109 0.66 -9.35 -10.56
C ASP A 109 2.15 -9.10 -10.31
N LEU A 110 2.49 -8.45 -9.18
CA LEU A 110 3.87 -8.13 -8.81
C LEU A 110 4.68 -9.38 -8.46
N LEU A 111 4.07 -10.39 -7.83
CA LEU A 111 4.77 -11.62 -7.47
C LEU A 111 5.21 -12.40 -8.71
N THR A 112 4.38 -12.46 -9.75
CA THR A 112 4.76 -13.05 -11.04
C THR A 112 5.94 -12.30 -11.65
N ALA A 113 5.90 -10.97 -11.68
CA ALA A 113 7.01 -10.17 -12.21
C ALA A 113 8.33 -10.36 -11.41
N LEU A 114 8.25 -10.55 -10.10
CA LEU A 114 9.40 -10.84 -9.24
C LEU A 114 9.98 -12.24 -9.48
N VAL A 115 9.10 -13.22 -9.70
CA VAL A 115 9.49 -14.61 -10.02
C VAL A 115 10.12 -14.71 -11.40
N GLU A 116 9.51 -14.12 -12.43
CA GLU A 116 10.00 -14.18 -13.82
C GLU A 116 11.34 -13.45 -14.01
N ALA A 117 11.61 -12.42 -13.20
CA ALA A 117 12.89 -11.71 -13.24
C ALA A 117 14.08 -12.65 -12.94
N GLU A 118 13.89 -13.74 -12.18
CA GLU A 118 14.92 -14.75 -11.88
C GLU A 118 15.46 -15.46 -13.11
N GLU A 119 14.66 -15.57 -14.18
CA GLU A 119 15.07 -16.28 -15.40
C GLU A 119 16.06 -15.46 -16.25
N SER A 120 16.19 -14.15 -15.97
CA SER A 120 16.99 -13.21 -16.76
C SER A 120 18.42 -12.94 -16.25
N GLY A 121 18.85 -13.62 -15.16
CA GLY A 121 20.22 -13.57 -14.65
C GLY A 121 20.39 -12.97 -13.26
N ASP A 122 19.41 -12.22 -12.76
CA ASP A 122 19.32 -11.76 -11.35
C ASP A 122 18.49 -12.78 -10.55
N ARG A 123 19.13 -13.85 -10.08
CA ARG A 123 18.45 -14.87 -9.27
C ARG A 123 18.31 -14.39 -7.83
N PHE A 124 17.12 -13.94 -7.47
CA PHE A 124 16.76 -13.87 -6.07
C PHE A 124 16.61 -15.28 -5.49
N SER A 125 17.17 -15.51 -4.33
CA SER A 125 16.79 -16.62 -3.47
C SER A 125 15.36 -16.42 -2.94
N GLU A 126 14.74 -17.47 -2.41
CA GLU A 126 13.46 -17.35 -1.68
C GLU A 126 13.52 -16.26 -0.60
N ALA A 127 14.65 -16.17 0.12
CA ALA A 127 14.87 -15.16 1.15
C ALA A 127 14.93 -13.74 0.57
N GLU A 128 15.59 -13.55 -0.58
CA GLU A 128 15.68 -12.23 -1.21
C GLU A 128 14.34 -11.81 -1.83
N ARG A 129 13.56 -12.73 -2.40
CA ARG A 129 12.19 -12.42 -2.86
C ARG A 129 11.30 -11.96 -1.72
N ALA A 130 11.29 -12.70 -0.61
CA ALA A 130 10.50 -12.31 0.56
C ALA A 130 10.97 -10.96 1.11
N SER A 131 12.28 -10.71 1.13
CA SER A 131 12.86 -9.42 1.55
C SER A 131 12.45 -8.28 0.62
N MET A 132 12.40 -8.51 -0.70
CA MET A 132 11.94 -7.54 -1.68
C MET A 132 10.45 -7.22 -1.49
N VAL A 133 9.61 -8.23 -1.26
CA VAL A 133 8.18 -8.03 -0.97
C VAL A 133 7.99 -7.22 0.31
N VAL A 134 8.75 -7.53 1.37
CA VAL A 134 8.74 -6.76 2.62
C VAL A 134 9.18 -5.32 2.39
N LEU A 135 10.24 -5.08 1.60
CA LEU A 135 10.69 -3.74 1.27
C LEU A 135 9.60 -2.93 0.55
N LEU A 136 8.98 -3.50 -0.48
CA LEU A 136 7.91 -2.85 -1.23
C LEU A 136 6.69 -2.57 -0.35
N LEU A 137 6.36 -3.49 0.54
CA LEU A 137 5.28 -3.34 1.51
C LEU A 137 5.54 -2.17 2.46
N VAL A 138 6.71 -2.12 3.11
CA VAL A 138 7.03 -1.09 4.10
C VAL A 138 7.18 0.28 3.44
N THR A 139 8.01 0.36 2.39
CA THR A 139 8.30 1.63 1.72
C THR A 139 7.05 2.23 1.05
N GLY A 140 6.23 1.40 0.40
CA GLY A 140 5.01 1.84 -0.26
C GLY A 140 3.86 2.15 0.69
N HIS A 141 3.89 1.61 1.91
CA HIS A 141 2.85 1.89 2.91
C HIS A 141 3.13 3.17 3.67
N GLU A 142 4.26 3.28 4.37
CA GLU A 142 4.51 4.39 5.29
C GLU A 142 4.51 5.76 4.60
N THR A 143 5.13 5.86 3.43
CA THR A 143 5.21 7.11 2.66
C THR A 143 3.84 7.60 2.20
N VAL A 144 2.95 6.69 1.78
CA VAL A 144 1.60 7.03 1.33
C VAL A 144 0.71 7.38 2.51
N VAL A 145 0.81 6.68 3.64
CA VAL A 145 0.10 7.04 4.88
C VAL A 145 0.45 8.47 5.30
N ASN A 146 1.75 8.78 5.34
CA ASN A 146 2.23 10.11 5.71
C ASN A 146 1.75 11.17 4.72
N MET A 147 1.85 10.92 3.41
CA MET A 147 1.39 11.85 2.37
C MET A 147 -0.11 12.15 2.50
N LEU A 148 -0.93 11.13 2.69
CA LEU A 148 -2.37 11.28 2.88
C LEU A 148 -2.68 12.06 4.16
N GLY A 149 -2.00 11.74 5.26
CA GLY A 149 -2.14 12.42 6.55
C GLY A 149 -1.77 13.89 6.49
N MET A 150 -0.56 14.19 5.99
CA MET A 150 -0.05 15.54 5.83
C MET A 150 -0.90 16.33 4.86
N GLY A 151 -1.23 15.77 3.68
CA GLY A 151 -2.04 16.44 2.67
C GLY A 151 -3.39 16.93 3.21
N VAL A 152 -4.08 16.13 4.02
CA VAL A 152 -5.33 16.56 4.66
C VAL A 152 -5.10 17.66 5.68
N VAL A 153 -4.08 17.53 6.55
CA VAL A 153 -3.75 18.58 7.52
C VAL A 153 -3.41 19.89 6.82
N THR A 154 -2.57 19.87 5.80
CA THR A 154 -2.14 21.04 5.02
C THR A 154 -3.35 21.71 4.36
N LEU A 155 -4.26 20.96 3.74
CA LEU A 155 -5.48 21.51 3.14
C LEU A 155 -6.43 22.13 4.19
N LEU A 156 -6.57 21.50 5.36
CA LEU A 156 -7.40 22.03 6.45
C LEU A 156 -6.81 23.32 7.06
N GLN A 157 -5.48 23.46 7.06
CA GLN A 157 -4.80 24.68 7.49
C GLN A 157 -4.88 25.80 6.43
N HIS A 158 -5.17 25.46 5.16
CA HIS A 158 -5.29 26.40 4.04
C HIS A 158 -6.70 26.37 3.43
N PRO A 159 -7.75 26.80 4.16
CA PRO A 159 -9.15 26.62 3.75
C PRO A 159 -9.51 27.30 2.41
N ALA A 160 -8.82 28.38 2.03
CA ALA A 160 -9.01 29.01 0.73
C ALA A 160 -8.54 28.11 -0.43
N GLN A 161 -7.44 27.36 -0.23
CA GLN A 161 -6.93 26.40 -1.23
C GLN A 161 -7.83 25.15 -1.28
N LEU A 162 -8.28 24.66 -0.13
CA LEU A 162 -9.27 23.57 -0.07
C LEU A 162 -10.56 23.94 -0.82
N ALA A 163 -11.10 25.14 -0.59
CA ALA A 163 -12.28 25.62 -1.29
C ALA A 163 -12.05 25.74 -2.81
N LEU A 164 -10.85 26.16 -3.23
CA LEU A 164 -10.48 26.28 -4.64
C LEU A 164 -10.49 24.91 -5.33
N VAL A 165 -9.84 23.89 -4.79
CA VAL A 165 -9.80 22.54 -5.40
C VAL A 165 -11.15 21.82 -5.35
N GLN A 166 -12.01 22.13 -4.37
CA GLN A 166 -13.38 21.62 -4.31
C GLN A 166 -14.27 22.23 -5.40
N GLN A 167 -14.09 23.51 -5.72
CA GLN A 167 -14.85 24.19 -6.78
C GLN A 167 -14.30 23.88 -8.18
N ARG A 168 -13.03 23.48 -8.26
CA ARG A 168 -12.30 23.23 -9.51
C ARG A 168 -11.56 21.89 -9.46
N PRO A 169 -12.26 20.76 -9.61
CA PRO A 169 -11.68 19.42 -9.49
C PRO A 169 -10.53 19.15 -10.48
N GLU A 170 -10.47 19.87 -11.61
CA GLU A 170 -9.36 19.78 -12.55
C GLU A 170 -8.01 20.21 -11.96
N LEU A 171 -8.01 20.90 -10.81
CA LEU A 171 -6.80 21.32 -10.11
C LEU A 171 -6.21 20.23 -9.21
N TRP A 172 -6.87 19.08 -9.03
CA TRP A 172 -6.38 18.02 -8.13
C TRP A 172 -5.00 17.49 -8.53
N GLU A 173 -4.70 17.34 -9.82
CA GLU A 173 -3.37 16.93 -10.27
C GLU A 173 -2.29 17.91 -9.80
N THR A 174 -2.51 19.21 -10.02
CA THR A 174 -1.56 20.24 -9.57
C THR A 174 -1.50 20.37 -8.05
N ALA A 175 -2.63 20.19 -7.36
CA ALA A 175 -2.69 20.24 -5.91
C ALA A 175 -1.90 19.10 -5.26
N VAL A 176 -1.97 17.89 -5.82
CA VAL A 176 -1.17 16.75 -5.33
C VAL A 176 0.33 17.03 -5.47
N GLU A 177 0.78 17.54 -6.62
CA GLU A 177 2.18 17.94 -6.83
C GLU A 177 2.62 19.03 -5.85
N GLU A 178 1.76 20.02 -5.59
CA GLU A 178 2.07 21.09 -4.64
C GLU A 178 2.12 20.59 -3.19
N LEU A 179 1.25 19.66 -2.80
CA LEU A 179 1.30 19.01 -1.50
C LEU A 179 2.60 18.22 -1.32
N LEU A 180 3.04 17.48 -2.35
CA LEU A 180 4.32 16.75 -2.34
C LEU A 180 5.51 17.71 -2.20
N ARG A 181 5.45 18.88 -2.83
CA ARG A 181 6.49 19.91 -2.75
C ARG A 181 6.51 20.62 -1.39
N TYR A 182 5.34 20.89 -0.82
CA TYR A 182 5.19 21.69 0.40
C TYR A 182 5.50 20.87 1.66
N ASP A 183 4.94 19.65 1.75
CA ASP A 183 4.96 18.78 2.92
C ASP A 183 5.22 17.33 2.47
N GLY A 184 6.36 17.13 1.77
CA GLY A 184 6.75 15.81 1.27
C GLY A 184 6.90 14.77 2.40
N PRO A 185 6.47 13.51 2.18
CA PRO A 185 6.38 12.49 3.24
C PRO A 185 7.74 11.94 3.72
N VAL A 186 8.85 12.37 3.11
CA VAL A 186 10.21 11.96 3.44
C VAL A 186 11.00 13.22 3.80
N GLU A 187 11.44 13.33 5.05
CA GLU A 187 12.44 14.33 5.42
C GLU A 187 13.75 13.99 4.71
N THR A 188 14.19 14.86 3.80
CA THR A 188 15.54 14.84 3.20
C THR A 188 16.56 15.54 4.07
#